data_AF-A0A353VQX1-F1
#
_entry.id   AF-A0A353VQX1-F1
#
_cell.length_a   1.000
_cell.length_b   1.000
_cell.length_c   1.000
_cell.angle_alpha   90.00
_cell.angle_beta   90.00
_cell.angle_gamma   90.00
#
_symmetry.space_group_name_H-M   'P 1'
#
loop_
_entity.id
_entity.type
_entity.pdbx_description
1 polymer ?
#
loop_
_entity_poly.entity_id
_entity_poly.type
_entity_poly.pdbx_seq_one_letter_code
_entity_poly.pdbx_strand_id
1 'polypeptide(L)' 'MRRPEIVKQIKSVINEAAPTAMAILFGSEARGDAREDSDIDVLVLLGKDHLTYEDENIVRWPL' A
#
# COMPACT_ATOMS: atom_id res chain seq x y z
N MET A 1 9.13 15.45 -2.56
CA MET A 1 8.64 15.24 -3.94
C MET A 1 7.45 14.30 -3.87
N ARG A 2 6.38 14.54 -4.62
CA ARG A 2 5.25 13.59 -4.71
C ARG A 2 5.41 12.70 -5.93
N ARG A 3 5.16 11.40 -5.77
CA ARG A 3 5.29 10.34 -6.78
C ARG A 3 3.91 9.71 -7.06
N PRO A 4 2.94 10.49 -7.58
CA PRO A 4 1.54 10.07 -7.68
C PRO A 4 1.35 8.83 -8.57
N GLU A 5 2.19 8.64 -9.59
CA GLU A 5 2.12 7.46 -10.45
C GLU A 5 2.48 6.17 -9.71
N ILE A 6 3.49 6.21 -8.83
CA ILE A 6 3.89 5.05 -8.02
C ILE A 6 2.77 4.72 -7.02
N VAL A 7 2.20 5.73 -6.37
CA VAL A 7 1.06 5.55 -5.45
C VAL A 7 -0.15 4.94 -6.17
N LYS A 8 -0.41 5.37 -7.41
CA LYS A 8 -1.49 4.82 -8.24
C LYS A 8 -1.22 3.37 -8.64
N GLN A 9 0.02 3.01 -8.97
CA GLN A 9 0.41 1.63 -9.28
C GLN A 9 0.25 0.71 -8.06
N ILE A 10 0.75 1.13 -6.89
CA ILE A 10 0.57 0.40 -5.62
C ILE A 10 -0.92 0.16 -5.36
N LYS A 11 -1.76 1.19 -5.54
CA LYS A 11 -3.21 1.06 -5.38
C LYS A 11 -3.82 0.06 -6.37
N SER A 12 -3.38 0.03 -7.62
CA SER A 12 -3.86 -0.94 -8.62
C SER A 12 -3.52 -2.36 -8.20
N VAL A 13 -2.27 -2.61 -7.83
CA VAL A 13 -1.79 -3.93 -7.39
C VAL A 13 -2.58 -4.43 -6.18
N ILE A 14 -2.79 -3.58 -5.17
CA ILE A 14 -3.57 -3.95 -3.98
C ILE A 14 -5.02 -4.24 -4.37
N ASN A 15 -5.64 -3.43 -5.23
CA ASN A 15 -7.02 -3.65 -5.67
C ASN A 15 -7.19 -4.94 -6.49
N GLU A 16 -6.19 -5.31 -7.29
CA GLU A 16 -6.19 -6.56 -8.06
C GLU A 16 -6.04 -7.78 -7.15
N ALA A 17 -5.16 -7.70 -6.16
CA ALA A 17 -4.90 -8.79 -5.21
C ALA A 17 -6.02 -8.95 -4.16
N ALA A 18 -6.52 -7.83 -3.63
CA ALA A 18 -7.52 -7.79 -2.58
C ALA A 18 -8.53 -6.65 -2.84
N PRO A 19 -9.56 -6.88 -3.67
CA PRO A 19 -10.50 -5.83 -4.11
C PRO A 19 -11.29 -5.12 -2.99
N THR A 20 -11.44 -5.76 -1.84
CA THR A 20 -12.13 -5.22 -0.66
C THR A 20 -11.18 -4.50 0.30
N ALA A 21 -9.88 -4.50 0.03
CA ALA A 21 -8.89 -3.91 0.90
C ALA A 21 -8.93 -2.37 0.84
N MET A 22 -8.69 -1.75 1.99
CA MET A 22 -8.44 -0.32 2.07
C MET A 22 -6.94 -0.07 2.15
N ALA A 23 -6.37 0.61 1.15
CA ALA A 23 -4.99 1.06 1.14
C ALA A 23 -4.90 2.53 1.57
N ILE A 24 -4.06 2.82 2.57
CA ILE A 24 -3.87 4.16 3.13
C ILE A 24 -2.39 4.54 3.01
N LEU A 25 -2.13 5.68 2.36
CA LEU A 25 -0.79 6.24 2.24
C LEU A 25 -0.36 6.90 3.55
N PHE A 26 0.82 6.56 4.05
CA PHE A 26 1.41 7.09 5.27
C PHE A 26 2.80 7.66 5.02
N GLY A 27 3.45 8.08 6.11
CA GLY A 27 4.85 8.44 6.08
C GLY A 27 5.14 9.72 5.31
N SER A 28 6.36 9.79 4.77
CA SER A 28 6.88 11.02 4.19
C SER A 28 6.17 11.43 2.89
N GLU A 29 5.73 10.44 2.11
CA GLU A 29 4.99 10.66 0.87
C GLU A 29 3.63 11.31 1.14
N ALA A 30 2.91 10.85 2.18
CA ALA A 30 1.64 11.43 2.59
C ALA A 30 1.79 12.90 3.05
N ARG A 31 2.82 13.19 3.86
CA ARG A 31 3.11 14.53 4.37
C ARG A 31 3.67 15.48 3.31
N GLY A 32 4.24 14.95 2.22
CA GLY A 32 4.88 15.72 1.16
C GLY A 32 6.33 16.10 1.44
N ASP A 33 6.94 15.56 2.50
CA ASP A 33 8.35 15.74 2.88
C ASP A 33 9.27 14.61 2.37
N ALA A 34 8.75 13.69 1.56
CA ALA A 34 9.54 12.64 0.91
C ALA A 34 10.70 13.20 0.08
N ARG A 35 11.89 12.62 0.25
CA ARG A 35 13.07 12.83 -0.59
C ARG A 35 13.09 11.80 -1.73
N GLU A 36 14.00 11.98 -2.68
CA GLU A 36 14.14 11.07 -3.83
C GLU A 36 14.48 9.63 -3.41
N ASP A 37 15.20 9.48 -2.29
CA ASP A 37 15.61 8.21 -1.69
C ASP A 37 14.64 7.69 -0.61
N SER A 38 13.50 8.36 -0.41
CA SER A 38 12.55 7.96 0.63
C SER A 38 11.68 6.80 0.19
N ASP A 39 11.43 5.85 1.09
CA ASP A 39 10.45 4.79 0.88
C ASP A 39 9.02 5.35 0.76
N ILE A 40 8.07 4.48 0.38
CA ILE A 40 6.64 4.77 0.36
C ILE A 40 5.97 3.86 1.37
N ASP A 41 5.42 4.45 2.43
CA ASP A 41 4.73 3.73 3.49
C ASP A 41 3.25 3.56 3.16
N VAL A 42 2.75 2.32 3.17
CA VAL A 42 1.33 2.01 2.92
C VAL A 42 0.81 1.06 3.99
N LEU A 43 -0.35 1.40 4.57
CA LEU A 43 -1.13 0.51 5.43
C LEU A 43 -2.25 -0.10 4.61
N VAL A 44 -2.37 -1.44 4.64
CA VAL A 44 -3.44 -2.17 3.95
C VAL A 44 -4.33 -2.87 4.97
N LEU A 45 -5.62 -2.55 4.94
CA LEU A 45 -6.63 -3.20 5.79
C LEU A 45 -7.47 -4.16 4.94
N LEU A 46 -7.43 -5.45 5.25
CA LEU A 46 -8.12 -6.50 4.47
C LEU A 46 -9.58 -6.75 4.87
N GLY A 47 -10.12 -5.98 5.83
CA GLY A 47 -11.52 -6.11 6.27
C GLY A 47 -11.81 -7.45 6.97
N LYS A 48 -10.81 -8.01 7.66
CA LYS A 48 -10.91 -9.26 8.42
C LYS A 48 -10.56 -9.01 9.88
N ASP A 49 -11.25 -9.69 10.79
CA ASP A 49 -10.99 -9.60 12.24
C ASP A 49 -9.65 -10.23 12.63
N HIS A 50 -9.26 -11.30 11.93
CA HIS A 50 -7.99 -11.99 12.11
C HIS A 50 -7.33 -12.24 10.76
N LEU A 51 -6.04 -11.95 10.65
CA LEU A 51 -5.25 -12.18 9.46
C LEU A 51 -4.48 -13.49 9.60
N THR A 52 -4.46 -14.27 8.51
CA THR A 52 -3.52 -15.37 8.35
C THR A 52 -2.27 -14.91 7.59
N TYR A 53 -1.23 -15.72 7.63
CA TYR A 53 -0.02 -15.46 6.85
C TYR A 53 -0.31 -15.47 5.33
N GLU A 54 -1.23 -16.33 4.88
CA GLU A 54 -1.69 -16.35 3.49
C GLU A 54 -2.42 -15.06 3.10
N ASP A 55 -3.23 -14.50 4.01
CA ASP A 55 -3.93 -13.24 3.77
C ASP A 55 -2.95 -12.07 3.57
N GLU A 56 -1.90 -12.01 4.40
CA GLU A 56 -0.83 -11.02 4.24
C GLU A 56 -0.11 -11.20 2.90
N ASN A 57 0.19 -12.44 2.53
CA ASN A 57 0.96 -12.79 1.34
C ASN A 57 0.26 -12.47 0.03
N ILE A 58 -1.08 -12.50 0.00
CA ILE A 58 -1.86 -12.07 -1.17
C ILE A 58 -1.50 -10.63 -1.55
N VAL A 59 -1.23 -9.77 -0.58
CA VAL A 59 -0.86 -8.36 -0.82
C VAL A 59 0.65 -8.14 -0.83
N ARG A 60 1.39 -8.83 0.05
CA ARG A 60 2.83 -8.62 0.21
C ARG A 60 3.65 -9.05 -1.00
N TRP A 61 3.31 -10.16 -1.65
CA TRP A 61 4.12 -10.68 -2.77
C TRP A 61 4.01 -9.91 -4.09
N PRO A 62 2.84 -9.37 -4.48
CA PRO A 62 2.75 -8.59 -5.70
C PRO A 62 3.28 -7.15 -5.56
N LEU A 63 3.61 -6.69 -4.34
CA LEU A 63 4.24 -5.38 -4.06
C LEU A 63 5.77 -5.50 -3.98
#